data_AF-A0A381RBF2-F1
#
_entry.id   AF-A0A381RBF2-F1
#
_cell.length_a   1.000
_cell.length_b   1.000
_cell.length_c   1.000
_cell.angle_alpha   90.00
_cell.angle_beta   90.00
_cell.angle_gamma   90.00
#
_symmetry.space_group_name_H-M   'P 1'
#
loop_
_entity.id
_entity.type
_entity.pdbx_description
1 polymer ?
#
loop_
_entity_poly.entity_id
_entity_poly.type
_entity_poly.pdbx_seq_one_letter_code
_entity_poly.pdbx_strand_id
1 'polypeptide(L)'
;VGLIVGVILVSTGVILFVMLPVLRGDWAAMGRSDAEVTEVDARKQAALRGLRDAEYDLGSGKIDQEDYQVIKSDLARQALEAMGEESAGGHAADEGTPTDGAAKPSKGSAAKGAKSSASDSDRLEAEIERVRKGMAEGRTCSECGHLNVKKSRFCTGCGGRLGEVATAAVNPVSA
;
A
#
# COMPACT_ATOMS: atom_id res chain seq x y z
N VAL A 1 -14.38 5.70 -49.23
CA VAL A 1 -12.90 5.75 -49.17
C VAL A 1 -12.40 6.73 -48.11
N GLY A 2 -12.78 8.02 -48.16
CA GLY A 2 -12.31 9.03 -47.20
C GLY A 2 -12.58 8.71 -45.71
N LEU A 3 -13.77 8.19 -45.38
CA LEU A 3 -14.10 7.80 -44.00
C LEU A 3 -13.21 6.64 -43.51
N ILE A 4 -13.00 5.61 -44.34
CA ILE A 4 -12.17 4.44 -43.99
C ILE A 4 -10.72 4.87 -43.78
N VAL A 5 -10.19 5.74 -44.65
CA VAL A 5 -8.83 6.28 -44.51
C VAL A 5 -8.71 7.14 -43.24
N GLY A 6 -9.73 7.94 -42.93
CA GLY A 6 -9.77 8.73 -41.70
C GLY A 6 -9.75 7.88 -40.43
N VAL A 7 -10.56 6.81 -40.38
CA VAL A 7 -10.58 5.87 -39.25
C VAL A 7 -9.22 5.20 -39.08
N ILE A 8 -8.61 4.72 -40.16
CA ILE A 8 -7.30 4.06 -40.10
C ILE A 8 -6.22 5.01 -39.56
N LEU A 9 -6.19 6.27 -40.01
CA LEU A 9 -5.22 7.26 -39.54
C LEU A 9 -5.39 7.58 -38.05
N VAL A 10 -6.62 7.76 -37.59
CA VAL A 10 -6.90 8.02 -36.17
C VAL A 10 -6.53 6.81 -35.32
N SER A 11 -6.94 5.60 -35.71
CA SER A 11 -6.59 4.38 -34.99
C SER A 11 -5.07 4.18 -34.90
N THR A 12 -4.36 4.36 -36.01
CA THR A 12 -2.89 4.23 -36.04
C THR A 12 -2.22 5.29 -35.17
N GLY A 13 -2.71 6.53 -35.22
CA GLY A 13 -2.22 7.63 -34.39
C GLY A 13 -2.42 7.37 -32.89
N VAL A 14 -3.58 6.86 -32.48
CA VAL A 14 -3.86 6.49 -31.08
C VAL A 14 -2.96 5.34 -30.63
N ILE A 15 -2.80 4.30 -31.46
CA ILE A 15 -1.90 3.17 -31.15
C ILE A 15 -0.47 3.67 -30.97
N LEU A 16 0.03 4.49 -31.90
CA LEU A 16 1.37 5.06 -31.82
C LEU A 16 1.53 5.98 -30.62
N PHE A 17 0.52 6.78 -30.27
CA PHE A 17 0.55 7.66 -29.11
C PHE A 17 0.66 6.87 -27.79
N VAL A 18 -0.03 5.73 -27.69
CA VAL A 18 0.06 4.83 -26.53
C VAL A 18 1.37 4.03 -26.53
N MET A 19 1.86 3.61 -27.70
CA MET A 19 3.16 2.90 -27.84
C MET A 19 4.36 3.82 -27.66
N LEU A 20 4.22 5.12 -27.95
CA LEU A 20 5.29 6.11 -27.88
C LEU A 20 6.01 6.18 -26.51
N PRO A 21 5.30 6.29 -25.37
CA PRO A 21 5.94 6.31 -24.05
C PRO A 21 6.62 4.98 -23.73
N VAL A 22 6.09 3.85 -24.25
CA VAL A 22 6.70 2.51 -24.09
C VAL A 22 8.02 2.44 -24.84
N LEU A 23 8.07 2.90 -26.09
CA LEU A 23 9.30 2.91 -26.89
C LEU A 23 10.32 3.97 -26.42
N ARG A 24 9.86 5.10 -25.87
CA ARG A 24 10.74 6.17 -25.38
C ARG A 24 11.33 5.88 -24.00
N GLY A 25 10.83 4.87 -23.28
CA GLY A 25 11.28 4.60 -21.92
C GLY A 25 10.93 5.71 -20.93
N ASP A 26 9.98 6.59 -21.28
CA ASP A 26 9.51 7.71 -20.44
C ASP A 26 8.56 7.25 -19.33
N TRP A 27 8.21 5.96 -19.29
CA TRP A 27 7.66 5.37 -18.08
C TRP A 27 8.73 5.49 -17.03
N ALA A 28 8.50 6.43 -16.09
CA ALA A 28 9.25 6.58 -14.86
C ALA A 28 9.74 5.21 -14.41
N ALA A 29 11.02 5.14 -14.01
CA ALA A 29 11.66 3.97 -13.44
C ALA A 29 10.87 3.45 -12.21
N MET A 30 9.68 2.90 -12.43
CA MET A 30 9.20 1.74 -11.74
C MET A 30 10.11 0.65 -12.28
N GLY A 31 11.32 0.61 -11.71
CA GLY A 31 12.05 -0.63 -11.59
C GLY A 31 11.14 -1.57 -10.81
N ARG A 32 10.16 -2.14 -11.50
CA ARG A 32 9.99 -3.55 -11.36
C ARG A 32 11.28 -4.06 -11.96
N SER A 33 12.28 -4.23 -11.10
CA SER A 33 13.33 -5.16 -11.42
C SER A 33 12.58 -6.39 -11.92
N ASP A 34 12.90 -6.85 -13.11
CA ASP A 34 12.81 -8.27 -13.41
C ASP A 34 13.79 -8.99 -12.46
N ALA A 35 13.59 -8.80 -11.15
CA ALA A 35 14.24 -9.53 -10.09
C ALA A 35 13.68 -10.93 -10.27
N GLU A 36 14.45 -11.71 -11.01
CA GLU A 36 14.42 -13.16 -10.94
C GLU A 36 14.13 -13.52 -9.49
N VAL A 37 12.97 -14.14 -9.23
CA VAL A 37 12.49 -14.39 -7.87
C VAL A 37 13.59 -15.15 -7.17
N THR A 38 14.33 -14.44 -6.33
CA THR A 38 15.49 -15.05 -5.69
C THR A 38 14.98 -16.04 -4.66
N GLU A 39 15.76 -17.07 -4.38
CA GLU A 39 15.45 -17.99 -3.29
C GLU A 39 15.27 -17.23 -1.95
N VAL A 40 15.98 -16.11 -1.79
CA VAL A 40 15.87 -15.17 -0.67
C VAL A 40 14.48 -14.52 -0.64
N ASP A 41 13.97 -14.03 -1.77
CA ASP A 41 12.63 -13.45 -1.88
C ASP A 41 11.53 -14.47 -1.56
N ALA A 42 11.69 -15.71 -2.03
CA ALA A 42 10.75 -16.79 -1.73
C ALA A 42 10.70 -17.10 -0.22
N ARG A 43 11.86 -17.18 0.44
CA ARG A 43 11.97 -17.38 1.90
C ARG A 43 11.34 -16.22 2.68
N LYS A 44 11.61 -14.98 2.27
CA LYS A 44 11.01 -13.77 2.85
C LYS A 44 9.48 -13.79 2.74
N GLN A 45 8.95 -14.09 1.56
CA GLN A 45 7.51 -14.15 1.34
C GLN A 45 6.84 -15.27 2.15
N ALA A 46 7.50 -16.44 2.26
CA ALA A 46 7.01 -17.55 3.08
C ALA A 46 6.91 -17.18 4.57
N ALA A 47 7.97 -16.57 5.13
CA ALA A 47 7.99 -16.14 6.53
C ALA A 47 6.92 -15.06 6.82
N LEU A 48 6.76 -14.07 5.94
CA LEU A 48 5.73 -13.03 6.10
C LEU A 48 4.31 -13.59 5.99
N ARG A 49 4.09 -14.56 5.10
CA ARG A 49 2.80 -15.22 4.98
C ARG A 49 2.46 -16.03 6.24
N GLY A 50 3.44 -16.75 6.77
CA GLY A 50 3.25 -17.52 8.00
C GLY A 50 2.95 -16.63 9.21
N LEU A 51 3.52 -15.43 9.32
CA LEU A 51 3.19 -14.48 10.40
C LEU A 51 1.72 -14.07 10.34
N ARG A 52 1.21 -13.80 9.14
CA ARG A 52 -0.20 -13.45 8.93
C ARG A 52 -1.14 -14.62 9.27
N ASP A 53 -0.76 -15.83 8.87
CA ASP A 53 -1.55 -17.03 9.17
C ASP A 53 -1.57 -17.30 10.68
N ALA A 54 -0.44 -17.12 11.39
CA ALA A 54 -0.38 -17.25 12.84
C ALA A 54 -1.24 -16.21 13.58
N GLU A 55 -1.27 -14.95 13.11
CA GLU A 55 -2.16 -13.92 13.65
C GLU A 55 -3.64 -14.28 13.45
N TYR A 56 -3.97 -14.84 12.28
CA TYR A 56 -5.32 -15.31 12.01
C TYR A 56 -5.70 -16.49 12.90
N ASP A 57 -4.80 -17.44 13.10
CA ASP A 57 -5.04 -18.60 13.94
C ASP A 57 -5.24 -18.20 15.42
N LEU A 58 -4.46 -17.24 15.93
CA LEU A 58 -4.69 -16.65 17.26
C LEU A 58 -6.06 -15.95 17.33
N GLY A 59 -6.38 -15.11 16.34
CA GLY A 59 -7.67 -14.41 16.27
C GLY A 59 -8.87 -15.37 16.15
N SER A 60 -8.68 -16.54 15.54
CA SER A 60 -9.70 -17.59 15.44
C SER A 60 -9.75 -18.52 16.67
N GLY A 61 -8.80 -18.40 17.60
CA GLY A 61 -8.69 -19.23 18.80
C GLY A 61 -8.17 -20.65 18.55
N LYS A 62 -7.52 -20.91 17.41
CA LYS A 62 -6.90 -22.22 17.11
C LYS A 62 -5.59 -22.47 17.83
N ILE A 63 -4.89 -21.38 18.16
CA ILE A 63 -3.65 -21.39 18.93
C ILE A 63 -3.81 -20.40 20.09
N ASP A 64 -3.12 -20.66 21.19
CA ASP A 64 -3.09 -19.75 22.33
C ASP A 64 -2.00 -18.67 22.20
N GLN A 65 -1.98 -17.77 23.17
CA GLN A 65 -1.07 -16.62 23.21
C GLN A 65 0.39 -17.05 23.33
N GLU A 66 0.71 -18.11 24.08
CA GLU A 66 2.09 -18.56 24.30
C GLU A 66 2.62 -19.22 23.03
N ASP A 67 1.83 -20.10 22.42
CA ASP A 67 2.15 -20.74 21.14
C ASP A 67 2.37 -19.71 20.02
N TYR A 68 1.52 -18.68 19.94
CA TYR A 68 1.68 -17.59 18.99
C TYR A 68 3.02 -16.87 19.15
N GLN A 69 3.49 -16.61 20.38
CA GLN A 69 4.74 -15.90 20.61
C GLN A 69 5.95 -16.70 20.16
N VAL A 70 5.93 -18.02 20.35
CA VAL A 70 6.98 -18.92 19.85
C VAL A 70 7.04 -18.85 18.32
N ILE A 71 5.91 -19.11 17.65
CA ILE A 71 5.81 -19.10 16.17
C ILE A 71 6.22 -17.74 15.60
N LYS A 72 5.75 -16.65 16.23
CA LYS A 72 6.07 -15.28 15.81
C LYS A 72 7.57 -15.00 15.87
N SER A 73 8.24 -15.39 16.96
CA SER A 73 9.67 -15.14 17.12
C SER A 73 10.51 -15.88 16.08
N ASP A 74 10.15 -17.12 15.77
CA ASP A 74 10.84 -17.94 14.78
C ASP A 74 10.68 -17.42 13.35
N LEU A 75 9.45 -17.05 12.95
CA LEU A 75 9.19 -16.51 11.61
C LEU A 75 9.75 -15.08 11.46
N ALA A 76 9.69 -14.26 12.51
CA ALA A 76 10.30 -12.93 12.49
C ALA A 76 11.81 -13.02 12.29
N ARG A 77 12.49 -13.97 12.94
CA ARG A 77 13.93 -14.21 12.73
C ARG A 77 14.23 -14.60 11.28
N GLN A 78 13.48 -15.53 10.71
CA GLN A 78 13.64 -15.95 9.31
C GLN A 78 13.42 -14.80 8.33
N ALA A 79 12.40 -13.96 8.57
CA ALA A 79 12.14 -12.80 7.74
C ALA A 79 13.28 -11.77 7.79
N LEU A 80 13.84 -11.51 8.98
CA LEU A 80 14.96 -10.60 9.17
C LEU A 80 16.24 -11.12 8.51
N GLU A 81 16.51 -12.42 8.60
CA GLU A 81 17.65 -13.07 7.94
C GLU A 81 17.57 -12.92 6.42
N ALA A 82 16.41 -13.23 5.83
CA ALA A 82 16.21 -13.07 4.38
C ALA A 82 16.34 -11.61 3.92
N MET A 83 15.85 -10.64 4.71
CA MET A 83 16.03 -9.21 4.41
C MET A 83 17.51 -8.77 4.50
N GLY A 84 18.29 -9.37 5.40
CA GLY A 84 19.72 -9.13 5.51
C GLY A 84 20.50 -9.63 4.29
N GLU A 85 20.15 -10.81 3.78
CA GLU A 85 20.73 -11.40 2.57
C GLU A 85 20.44 -10.56 1.31
N GLU A 86 19.20 -10.05 1.17
CA GLU A 86 18.78 -9.17 0.07
C GLU A 86 19.58 -7.85 0.04
N SER A 87 19.79 -7.26 1.23
CA SER A 87 20.55 -6.01 1.37
C SER A 87 22.05 -6.19 1.08
N ALA A 88 22.61 -7.35 1.43
CA ALA A 88 24.03 -7.66 1.21
C ALA A 88 24.36 -8.03 -0.25
N GLY A 89 23.40 -8.61 -1.00
CA GLY A 89 23.60 -9.06 -2.38
C GLY A 89 23.33 -8.00 -3.48
N GLY A 90 22.66 -6.89 -3.16
CA GLY A 90 22.09 -5.97 -4.15
C GLY A 90 22.97 -4.85 -4.72
N HIS A 91 24.28 -4.78 -4.42
CA HIS A 91 25.13 -3.64 -4.83
C HIS A 91 26.49 -4.00 -5.47
N ALA A 92 26.72 -5.26 -5.83
CA ALA A 92 28.01 -5.71 -6.34
C ALA A 92 27.94 -6.30 -7.76
N ALA A 93 27.46 -5.52 -8.74
CA ALA A 93 27.85 -5.58 -10.15
C ALA A 93 26.97 -4.65 -11.01
N ASP A 94 27.48 -3.47 -11.38
CA ASP A 94 27.57 -3.04 -12.78
C ASP A 94 28.34 -1.71 -12.83
N GLU A 95 29.67 -1.83 -12.94
CA GLU A 95 30.55 -0.76 -13.36
C GLU A 95 30.63 -0.85 -14.90
N GLY A 96 30.04 0.12 -15.60
CA GLY A 96 29.96 0.05 -17.06
C GLY A 96 29.44 1.32 -17.74
N THR A 97 30.08 2.47 -17.47
CA THR A 97 29.88 3.68 -18.30
C THR A 97 30.64 3.54 -19.62
N PRO A 98 29.98 3.77 -20.77
CA PRO A 98 30.59 4.62 -21.80
C PRO A 98 29.69 5.84 -22.09
N THR A 99 30.21 7.02 -21.75
CA THR A 99 29.75 8.31 -22.25
C THR A 99 30.35 8.57 -23.62
N ASP A 100 29.53 8.88 -24.62
CA ASP A 100 29.83 9.68 -25.83
C ASP A 100 28.49 9.83 -26.60
N GLY A 101 27.92 10.97 -26.96
CA GLY A 101 28.26 12.39 -26.88
C GLY A 101 27.15 13.18 -27.62
N ALA A 102 27.27 14.52 -27.58
CA ALA A 102 26.51 15.53 -28.33
C ALA A 102 25.21 16.10 -27.70
N ALA A 103 25.43 17.05 -26.79
CA ALA A 103 24.46 18.05 -26.38
C ALA A 103 24.08 19.01 -27.52
N LYS A 104 22.81 19.42 -27.56
CA LYS A 104 22.43 20.81 -27.86
C LYS A 104 21.47 21.35 -26.80
N PRO A 105 21.60 22.63 -26.42
CA PRO A 105 21.02 23.16 -25.19
C PRO A 105 19.62 23.71 -25.46
N SER A 106 18.64 23.26 -24.68
CA SER A 106 17.37 23.96 -24.57
C SER A 106 17.01 24.13 -23.10
N LYS A 107 17.26 25.35 -22.63
CA LYS A 107 16.54 26.06 -21.57
C LYS A 107 16.49 25.36 -20.21
N GLY A 108 17.35 25.85 -19.32
CA GLY A 108 17.42 25.40 -17.95
C GLY A 108 16.07 25.49 -17.23
N SER A 109 15.74 24.39 -16.57
CA SER A 109 15.25 24.46 -15.20
C SER A 109 16.21 23.66 -14.34
N ALA A 110 17.12 24.41 -13.72
CA ALA A 110 17.83 23.96 -12.54
C ALA A 110 16.83 23.47 -11.48
N ALA A 111 17.23 22.40 -10.80
CA ALA A 111 16.91 22.09 -9.41
C ALA A 111 15.45 22.29 -8.95
N LYS A 112 14.75 21.17 -8.73
CA LYS A 112 13.82 21.10 -7.59
C LYS A 112 13.72 19.67 -7.05
N GLY A 113 14.72 19.29 -6.28
CA GLY A 113 14.41 18.64 -5.01
C GLY A 113 13.57 19.61 -4.17
N ALA A 114 12.63 19.04 -3.43
CA ALA A 114 11.86 19.69 -2.36
C ALA A 114 11.01 20.92 -2.77
N LYS A 115 9.74 20.68 -3.11
CA LYS A 115 8.59 21.42 -2.57
C LYS A 115 7.34 20.54 -2.69
N SER A 116 7.10 19.65 -1.72
CA SER A 116 5.70 19.43 -1.33
C SER A 116 5.19 20.82 -0.94
N SER A 117 4.17 21.29 -1.64
CA SER A 117 3.67 22.64 -1.41
C SER A 117 3.18 22.73 0.03
N ALA A 118 3.36 23.89 0.68
CA ALA A 118 2.73 24.15 1.99
C ALA A 118 1.22 23.82 1.92
N SER A 119 0.60 24.09 0.76
CA SER A 119 -0.79 23.75 0.45
C SER A 119 -1.14 22.26 0.48
N ASP A 120 -0.22 21.34 0.16
CA ASP A 120 -0.48 19.90 0.23
C ASP A 120 -0.36 19.40 1.68
N SER A 121 0.58 19.95 2.45
CA SER A 121 0.68 19.71 3.90
C SER A 121 -0.56 20.23 4.62
N ASP A 122 -0.98 21.47 4.34
CA ASP A 122 -2.15 22.10 4.95
C ASP A 122 -3.44 21.33 4.62
N ARG A 123 -3.57 20.84 3.38
CA ARG A 123 -4.70 19.99 2.97
C ARG A 123 -4.68 18.64 3.68
N LEU A 124 -3.50 18.04 3.84
CA LEU A 124 -3.33 16.77 4.55
C LEU A 124 -3.64 16.93 6.04
N GLU A 125 -3.15 18.01 6.67
CA GLU A 125 -3.44 18.36 8.06
C GLU A 125 -4.94 18.58 8.30
N ALA A 126 -5.62 19.26 7.39
CA ALA A 126 -7.07 19.42 7.44
C ALA A 126 -7.85 18.10 7.28
N GLU A 127 -7.34 17.17 6.48
CA GLU A 127 -7.94 15.83 6.35
C GLU A 127 -7.71 14.98 7.61
N ILE A 128 -6.49 15.00 8.17
CA ILE A 128 -6.16 14.31 9.42
C ILE A 128 -7.05 14.81 10.55
N GLU A 129 -7.27 16.12 10.65
CA GLU A 129 -8.14 16.70 11.69
C GLU A 129 -9.61 16.26 11.52
N ARG A 130 -10.10 16.20 10.28
CA ARG A 130 -11.44 15.66 9.98
C ARG A 130 -11.58 14.20 10.40
N VAL A 131 -10.56 13.37 10.09
CA VAL A 131 -10.53 11.96 10.48
C VAL A 131 -10.47 11.81 12.00
N ARG A 132 -9.61 12.57 12.69
CA ARG A 132 -9.50 12.56 14.15
C ARG A 132 -10.80 12.95 14.83
N LYS A 133 -11.47 14.00 14.35
CA LYS A 133 -12.80 14.39 14.85
C LYS A 133 -13.83 13.28 14.65
N GLY A 134 -13.81 12.62 13.48
CA GLY A 134 -14.65 11.46 13.21
C GLY A 134 -14.37 10.25 14.11
N MET A 135 -13.11 10.05 14.52
CA MET A 135 -12.71 9.02 15.49
C MET A 135 -13.06 9.41 16.93
N ALA A 136 -12.95 10.69 17.31
CA ALA A 136 -13.32 11.20 18.63
C ALA A 136 -14.83 11.10 18.89
N GLU A 137 -15.65 11.31 17.86
CA GLU A 137 -17.09 11.01 17.88
C GLU A 137 -17.41 9.52 17.70
N GLY A 138 -16.36 8.69 17.60
CA GLY A 138 -16.42 7.25 17.43
C GLY A 138 -16.89 6.50 18.67
N ARG A 139 -16.91 5.18 18.56
CA ARG A 139 -17.36 4.27 19.61
C ARG A 139 -16.28 3.24 19.91
N THR A 140 -16.01 3.05 21.19
CA THR A 140 -15.08 2.02 21.65
C THR A 140 -15.77 0.67 21.64
N CYS A 141 -15.09 -0.35 21.11
CA CYS A 141 -15.55 -1.73 21.16
C CYS A 141 -15.54 -2.22 22.62
N SER A 142 -16.66 -2.78 23.08
CA SER A 142 -16.77 -3.36 24.43
C SER A 142 -16.05 -4.70 24.60
N GLU A 143 -15.74 -5.39 23.49
CA GLU A 143 -15.05 -6.68 23.54
C GLU A 143 -13.52 -6.54 23.59
N CYS A 144 -12.95 -5.64 22.76
CA CYS A 144 -11.49 -5.52 22.62
C CYS A 144 -10.93 -4.11 22.88
N GLY A 145 -11.78 -3.11 23.15
CA GLY A 145 -11.34 -1.73 23.42
C GLY A 145 -10.94 -0.92 22.18
N HIS A 146 -11.06 -1.44 20.97
CA HIS A 146 -10.70 -0.71 19.74
C HIS A 146 -11.63 0.47 19.46
N LEU A 147 -11.09 1.63 19.10
CA LEU A 147 -11.86 2.82 18.74
C LEU A 147 -12.34 2.73 17.28
N ASN A 148 -13.64 2.76 17.07
CA ASN A 148 -14.26 2.62 15.75
C ASN A 148 -14.99 3.90 15.36
N VAL A 149 -15.11 4.18 14.06
CA VAL A 149 -15.94 5.30 13.58
C VAL A 149 -17.40 5.10 13.98
N LYS A 150 -18.12 6.20 14.24
CA LYS A 150 -19.47 6.21 14.85
C LYS A 150 -20.50 5.30 14.17
N LYS A 151 -20.39 5.10 12.84
CA LYS A 151 -21.31 4.31 12.01
C LYS A 151 -20.83 2.89 11.70
N SER A 152 -19.73 2.42 12.30
CA SER A 152 -19.28 1.03 12.13
C SER A 152 -20.30 0.05 12.70
N ARG A 153 -20.71 -0.93 11.89
CA ARG A 153 -21.58 -2.05 12.32
C ARG A 153 -20.78 -3.16 13.02
N PHE A 154 -19.52 -3.31 12.63
CA PHE A 154 -18.57 -4.29 13.17
C PHE A 154 -17.28 -3.60 13.59
N CYS A 155 -16.59 -4.16 14.58
CA CYS A 155 -15.31 -3.68 15.04
C CYS A 155 -14.21 -4.03 14.05
N THR A 156 -13.38 -3.06 13.63
CA THR A 156 -12.23 -3.30 12.73
C THR A 156 -11.06 -4.02 13.41
N GLY A 157 -11.02 -4.04 14.74
CA GLY A 157 -10.03 -4.79 15.54
C GLY A 157 -10.37 -6.27 15.71
N CYS A 158 -11.46 -6.59 16.42
CA CYS A 158 -11.84 -7.98 16.74
C CYS A 158 -12.98 -8.57 15.90
N GLY A 159 -13.64 -7.81 15.02
CA GLY A 159 -14.81 -8.27 14.26
C GLY A 159 -16.15 -8.30 15.01
N GLY A 160 -16.15 -8.04 16.33
CA GLY A 160 -17.36 -8.00 17.16
C GLY A 160 -18.42 -7.03 16.66
N ARG A 161 -19.70 -7.38 16.83
CA ARG A 161 -20.82 -6.50 16.46
C ARG A 161 -20.89 -5.32 17.39
N LEU A 162 -20.80 -4.13 16.81
CA LEU A 162 -20.96 -2.90 17.56
C LEU A 162 -22.47 -2.59 17.57
N GLY A 163 -23.16 -2.82 18.70
CA GLY A 163 -24.63 -2.72 18.81
C GLY A 163 -25.23 -1.44 18.19
N GLU A 164 -26.40 -1.53 17.58
CA GLU A 164 -27.08 -0.37 16.98
C GLU A 164 -27.41 0.66 18.06
N VAL A 165 -27.25 1.95 17.76
CA VAL A 165 -27.68 3.02 18.66
C VAL A 165 -29.19 2.85 18.86
N ALA A 166 -29.59 2.31 20.00
CA ALA A 166 -30.98 2.19 20.39
C ALA A 166 -31.54 3.60 20.54
N THR A 167 -32.22 4.11 19.51
CA THR A 167 -33.26 5.10 19.72
C THR A 167 -34.30 4.45 20.61
N ALA A 168 -34.30 4.85 21.88
CA ALA A 168 -35.19 4.36 22.92
C ALA A 168 -36.62 4.26 22.38
N ALA A 169 -37.16 3.04 22.40
CA ALA A 169 -38.57 2.80 22.26
C ALA A 169 -39.29 3.43 23.46
N VAL A 170 -40.09 4.46 23.21
CA VAL A 170 -41.17 4.84 24.14
C VAL A 170 -42.33 3.90 23.84
N ASN A 171 -42.57 2.94 24.72
CA ASN A 171 -43.84 2.22 24.81
C ASN A 171 -44.49 2.60 26.14
N PRO A 172 -45.65 3.28 26.15
CA PRO A 172 -46.45 3.43 27.36
C PRO A 172 -47.71 2.57 27.24
N VAL A 173 -47.77 1.43 27.94
CA VAL A 173 -49.05 0.91 28.47
C VAL A 173 -48.75 0.13 29.75
N SER A 174 -49.28 0.63 30.87
CA SER A 174 -49.55 -0.13 32.09
C SER A 174 -50.82 0.42 32.72
N ALA A 175 -51.92 -0.31 32.55
CA ALA A 175 -53.05 -0.49 33.46
C ALA A 175 -54.09 -1.38 32.76
#